data_AF-A0ABD5DUP5-F1
#
_entry.id   AF-A0ABD5DUP5-F1
#
_cell.length_a   1.000
_cell.length_b   1.000
_cell.length_c   1.000
_cell.angle_alpha   90.00
_cell.angle_beta   90.00
_cell.angle_gamma   90.00
#
_symmetry.space_group_name_H-M   'P 1'
#
loop_
_entity.id
_entity.type
_entity.pdbx_description
1 polymer ?
#
loop_
_entity_poly.entity_id
_entity_poly.type
_entity_poly.pdbx_seq_one_letter_code
_entity_poly.pdbx_strand_id
1 'polypeptide(L)'
;PGDIQLMSAGRGVAHSEFNHSAQENVHFLQIWVVPNEVNTTPGYQQLHISEEDKRGKLHLMISPKGGEKTLSIKQDINIYSGLFNGEETAEFSIPEGRYVYLHVAKGRIDVNGKTFNTVDAA
;
A
#
# COMPACT_ATOMS: atom_id res chain seq x y z
N PRO A 1 -1.40 6.88 12.90
CA PRO A 1 -0.42 6.29 11.96
C PRO A 1 -0.77 4.83 11.69
N GLY A 2 -0.55 4.31 10.49
CA GLY A 2 -0.88 2.92 10.14
C GLY A 2 -2.24 2.71 9.45
N ASP A 3 -3.00 3.78 9.22
CA ASP A 3 -4.22 3.72 8.41
C ASP A 3 -3.87 3.73 6.92
N ILE A 4 -4.65 2.98 6.15
CA ILE A 4 -4.70 3.08 4.69
C ILE A 4 -6.03 3.70 4.27
N GLN A 5 -5.97 4.60 3.30
CA GLN A 5 -7.13 5.26 2.72
C GLN A 5 -7.12 5.00 1.21
N LEU A 6 -8.25 4.52 0.69
CA LEU A 6 -8.45 4.28 -0.73
C LEU A 6 -9.63 5.10 -1.21
N MET A 7 -9.35 6.09 -2.05
CA MET A 7 -10.36 6.91 -2.71
C MET A 7 -10.44 6.55 -4.20
N SER A 8 -11.63 6.13 -4.65
CA SER A 8 -11.96 5.98 -6.07
C SER A 8 -12.61 7.27 -6.57
N ALA A 9 -11.94 8.00 -7.46
CA ALA A 9 -12.46 9.26 -8.00
C ALA A 9 -13.72 9.08 -8.88
N GLY A 10 -13.84 7.96 -9.59
CA GLY A 10 -15.02 7.66 -10.40
C GLY A 10 -15.32 8.73 -11.47
N ARG A 11 -16.59 9.15 -11.55
CA ARG A 11 -17.04 10.27 -12.42
C ARG A 11 -16.54 11.65 -11.99
N GLY A 12 -15.87 11.75 -10.84
CA GLY A 12 -15.32 13.00 -10.31
C GLY A 12 -15.49 13.09 -8.79
N VAL A 13 -14.47 13.64 -8.14
CA VAL A 13 -14.46 13.95 -6.72
C VAL A 13 -13.65 15.23 -6.51
N ALA A 14 -14.06 16.06 -5.55
CA ALA A 14 -13.21 17.09 -4.99
C ALA A 14 -12.79 16.63 -3.59
N HIS A 15 -11.51 16.69 -3.27
CA HIS A 15 -11.00 16.36 -1.95
C HIS A 15 -9.91 17.33 -1.53
N SER A 16 -9.71 17.43 -0.23
CA SER A 16 -8.59 18.14 0.38
C SER A 16 -8.01 17.27 1.49
N GLU A 17 -6.69 17.33 1.64
CA GLU A 17 -5.95 16.66 2.69
C GLU A 17 -5.10 17.71 3.41
N PHE A 18 -5.14 17.72 4.74
CA PHE A 18 -4.39 18.67 5.55
C PHE A 18 -3.86 18.01 6.83
N ASN A 19 -2.70 18.46 7.30
CA ASN A 19 -2.19 18.07 8.60
C ASN A 19 -2.95 18.83 9.69
N HIS A 20 -3.71 18.12 10.52
CA HIS A 20 -4.47 18.74 11.61
C HIS A 20 -3.59 19.13 12.80
N SER A 21 -2.38 18.57 12.93
CA SER A 21 -1.49 18.89 14.03
C SER A 21 -0.76 20.22 13.79
N ALA A 22 -0.73 21.07 14.82
CA ALA A 22 0.05 22.30 14.82
C ALA A 22 1.52 22.08 15.25
N GLN A 23 1.88 20.89 15.72
CA GLN A 23 3.18 20.60 16.35
C GLN A 23 3.88 19.39 15.73
N GLU A 24 3.12 18.42 15.24
CA GLU A 24 3.64 17.15 14.72
C GLU A 24 3.57 17.12 13.20
N ASN A 25 4.60 16.57 12.57
CA ASN A 25 4.62 16.37 11.13
C ASN A 25 3.74 15.18 10.72
N VAL A 26 3.12 15.28 9.55
CA VAL A 26 2.50 14.15 8.85
C VAL A 26 3.47 13.60 7.81
N HIS A 27 3.60 12.28 7.75
CA HIS A 27 4.39 11.59 6.72
C HIS A 27 3.62 10.37 6.23
N PHE A 28 3.34 10.34 4.93
CA PHE A 28 2.57 9.29 4.28
C PHE A 28 2.99 9.14 2.82
N LEU A 29 2.61 8.01 2.21
CA LEU A 29 2.78 7.76 0.79
C LEU A 29 1.46 8.01 0.07
N GLN A 30 1.50 8.74 -1.04
CA GLN A 30 0.37 8.91 -1.92
C GLN A 30 0.63 8.15 -3.23
N ILE A 31 -0.22 7.16 -3.51
CA ILE A 31 -0.06 6.27 -4.67
C ILE A 31 -1.30 6.41 -5.55
N TRP A 32 -1.08 6.70 -6.83
CA TRP A 32 -2.14 6.83 -7.82
C TRP A 32 -2.17 5.60 -8.71
N VAL A 33 -3.34 4.98 -8.79
CA VAL A 33 -3.58 3.78 -9.60
C VAL A 33 -4.66 4.11 -10.62
N VAL A 34 -4.35 3.94 -11.90
CA VAL A 34 -5.34 4.06 -12.97
C VAL A 34 -6.34 2.91 -12.81
N PRO A 35 -7.66 3.15 -12.73
CA PRO A 35 -8.64 2.07 -12.62
C PRO A 35 -8.86 1.37 -13.97
N ASN A 36 -9.30 0.10 -13.92
CA ASN A 36 -9.74 -0.63 -15.12
C ASN A 36 -11.13 -0.21 -15.60
N GLU A 37 -11.89 0.49 -14.76
CA GLU A 37 -13.23 0.97 -15.07
C GLU A 37 -13.30 2.49 -14.88
N VAL A 38 -13.76 3.18 -15.91
CA VAL A 38 -13.97 4.64 -15.88
C VAL A 38 -15.44 4.97 -15.62
N ASN A 39 -15.71 6.23 -15.24
CA ASN A 39 -17.07 6.72 -14.99
C ASN A 39 -17.88 5.93 -13.96
N THR A 40 -17.21 5.26 -13.03
CA THR A 40 -17.87 4.54 -11.94
C THR A 40 -18.31 5.51 -10.83
N THR A 41 -19.17 5.05 -9.92
CA THR A 41 -19.51 5.83 -8.72
C THR A 41 -18.25 6.06 -7.88
N PRO A 42 -17.99 7.31 -7.43
CA PRO A 42 -16.92 7.60 -6.47
C PRO A 42 -17.06 6.75 -5.21
N GLY A 43 -15.95 6.45 -4.56
CA GLY A 43 -15.96 5.61 -3.36
C GLY A 43 -14.80 5.95 -2.43
N TYR A 44 -14.99 5.67 -1.15
CA TYR A 44 -13.99 5.85 -0.12
C TYR A 44 -13.98 4.63 0.79
N GLN A 45 -12.79 4.14 1.10
CA GLN A 45 -12.56 3.06 2.03
C GLN A 45 -11.39 3.43 2.94
N GLN A 46 -11.47 3.03 4.20
CA GLN A 46 -10.39 3.20 5.16
C GLN A 46 -10.29 1.96 6.03
N LEU A 47 -9.06 1.60 6.37
CA LEU A 47 -8.77 0.48 7.23
C LEU A 47 -7.52 0.77 8.06
N HIS A 48 -7.55 0.38 9.33
CA HIS A 48 -6.37 0.37 10.18
C HIS A 48 -5.62 -0.96 10.01
N ILE A 49 -4.32 -0.90 9.74
CA ILE A 49 -3.42 -2.05 9.71
C ILE A 49 -2.41 -1.88 10.85
N SER A 50 -2.50 -2.74 11.85
CA SER A 50 -1.58 -2.69 12.99
C SER A 50 -0.18 -3.18 12.60
N GLU A 51 0.81 -3.01 13.47
CA GLU A 51 2.14 -3.58 13.21
C GLU A 51 2.10 -5.10 13.20
N GLU A 52 1.33 -5.70 14.10
CA GLU A 52 1.13 -7.16 14.22
C GLU A 52 0.51 -7.75 12.96
N ASP A 53 -0.34 -6.99 12.26
CA ASP A 53 -0.93 -7.41 11.00
C ASP A 53 0.10 -7.66 9.90
N LYS A 54 1.29 -7.03 9.97
CA LYS A 54 2.32 -7.08 8.91
C LYS A 54 3.74 -7.41 9.39
N ARG A 55 3.92 -7.71 10.68
CA ARG A 55 5.22 -8.10 11.26
C ARG A 55 5.70 -9.44 10.67
N GLY A 56 6.91 -9.45 10.14
CA GLY A 56 7.58 -10.64 9.62
C GLY A 56 6.89 -11.31 8.44
N LYS A 57 5.95 -10.61 7.77
CA LYS A 57 5.17 -11.16 6.65
C LYS A 57 4.70 -10.05 5.71
N LEU A 58 4.25 -10.44 4.52
CA LEU A 58 3.58 -9.54 3.58
C LEU A 58 2.06 -9.59 3.81
N HIS A 59 1.50 -8.54 4.39
CA HIS A 59 0.06 -8.36 4.56
C HIS A 59 -0.57 -7.78 3.29
N LEU A 60 -1.59 -8.46 2.75
CA LEU A 60 -2.36 -7.96 1.61
C LEU A 60 -3.27 -6.82 2.07
N MET A 61 -2.96 -5.58 1.67
CA MET A 61 -3.71 -4.40 2.08
C MET A 61 -4.83 -4.05 1.12
N ILE A 62 -4.59 -4.24 -0.19
CA ILE A 62 -5.51 -3.86 -1.25
C ILE A 62 -5.50 -4.95 -2.32
N SER A 63 -6.67 -5.37 -2.77
CA SER A 63 -6.84 -6.33 -3.88
C SER A 63 -8.13 -6.08 -4.64
N PRO A 64 -8.35 -6.67 -5.84
CA PRO A 64 -9.61 -6.49 -6.55
C PRO A 64 -10.79 -7.06 -5.75
N LYS A 65 -10.58 -8.23 -5.14
CA LYS A 65 -11.59 -8.96 -4.38
C LYS A 65 -11.91 -8.31 -3.03
N GLY A 66 -10.97 -7.56 -2.46
CA GLY A 66 -11.03 -7.16 -1.05
C GLY A 66 -11.04 -8.37 -0.10
N GLY A 67 -11.34 -8.14 1.17
CA GLY A 67 -11.46 -9.20 2.17
C GLY A 67 -11.38 -8.68 3.61
N GLU A 68 -11.20 -9.62 4.55
CA GLU A 68 -10.90 -9.24 5.93
C GLU A 68 -9.55 -8.51 5.98
N LYS A 69 -9.53 -7.33 6.61
CA LYS A 69 -8.38 -6.42 6.63
C LYS A 69 -7.73 -6.16 5.25
N THR A 70 -8.54 -6.15 4.19
CA THR A 70 -8.09 -5.88 2.82
C THR A 70 -9.12 -4.99 2.10
N LEU A 71 -8.71 -3.82 1.60
CA LEU A 71 -9.58 -2.94 0.82
C LEU A 71 -9.78 -3.45 -0.61
N SER A 72 -10.93 -3.16 -1.21
CA SER A 72 -11.23 -3.51 -2.61
C SER A 72 -10.86 -2.37 -3.56
N ILE A 73 -10.17 -2.68 -4.66
CA ILE A 73 -9.79 -1.72 -5.72
C ILE A 73 -10.37 -2.10 -7.08
N LYS A 74 -10.69 -1.10 -7.91
CA LYS A 74 -11.16 -1.30 -9.31
C LYS A 74 -10.01 -1.41 -10.31
N GLN A 75 -9.04 -2.25 -10.01
CA GLN A 75 -7.86 -2.51 -10.85
C GLN A 75 -7.35 -3.91 -10.52
N ASP A 76 -6.81 -4.64 -11.50
CA ASP A 76 -6.18 -5.95 -11.33
C ASP A 76 -4.77 -5.82 -10.74
N ILE A 77 -4.67 -5.30 -9.52
CA ILE A 77 -3.43 -5.22 -8.75
C ILE A 77 -3.65 -5.66 -7.31
N ASN A 78 -2.57 -6.15 -6.70
CA ASN A 78 -2.49 -6.39 -5.27
C ASN A 78 -1.42 -5.46 -4.69
N ILE A 79 -1.71 -4.84 -3.54
CA ILE A 79 -0.73 -4.03 -2.80
C ILE A 79 -0.54 -4.68 -1.43
N TYR A 80 0.72 -4.97 -1.13
CA TYR A 80 1.14 -5.57 0.13
C TYR A 80 1.96 -4.58 0.95
N SER A 81 1.94 -4.73 2.27
CA SER A 81 2.94 -4.12 3.15
C SER A 81 3.57 -5.18 4.03
N GLY A 82 4.85 -4.99 4.36
CA GLY A 82 5.53 -5.81 5.35
C GLY A 82 6.32 -4.93 6.30
N LEU A 83 6.53 -5.44 7.50
CA LEU A 83 7.35 -4.82 8.54
C LEU A 83 8.30 -5.89 9.08
N PHE A 84 9.59 -5.72 8.78
CA PHE A 84 10.61 -6.71 9.06
C PHE A 84 11.65 -6.16 10.04
N ASN A 85 12.22 -7.01 10.88
CA ASN A 85 13.29 -6.69 11.80
C ASN A 85 14.23 -7.90 11.97
N GLY A 86 15.52 -7.65 12.20
CA GLY A 86 16.50 -8.71 12.38
C GLY A 86 16.53 -9.70 11.21
N GLU A 87 16.32 -10.98 11.51
CA GLU A 87 16.36 -12.09 10.55
C GLU A 87 14.99 -12.41 9.91
N GLU A 88 13.97 -11.59 10.16
CA GLU A 88 12.64 -11.76 9.56
C GLU A 88 12.71 -11.61 8.04
N THR A 89 12.09 -12.55 7.32
CA THR A 89 12.05 -12.56 5.86
C THR A 89 10.67 -12.99 5.35
N ALA A 90 10.37 -12.67 4.09
CA ALA A 90 9.22 -13.18 3.38
C ALA A 90 9.57 -13.46 1.93
N GLU A 91 8.93 -14.48 1.35
CA GLU A 91 9.03 -14.78 -0.06
C GLU A 91 7.77 -14.32 -0.79
N PHE A 92 7.94 -13.83 -2.01
CA PHE A 92 6.83 -13.43 -2.87
C PHE A 92 7.02 -14.05 -4.25
N SER A 93 6.16 -15.03 -4.57
CA SER A 93 6.14 -15.62 -5.90
C SER A 93 5.40 -14.71 -6.86
N ILE A 94 6.08 -14.30 -7.93
CA ILE A 94 5.50 -13.43 -8.96
C ILE A 94 4.71 -14.30 -9.94
N PRO A 95 3.38 -14.10 -10.07
CA PRO A 95 2.60 -14.84 -11.05
C PRO A 95 3.04 -14.48 -12.48
N GLU A 96 2.90 -15.44 -13.40
CA GLU A 96 3.23 -15.22 -14.81
C GLU A 96 2.47 -14.01 -15.38
N GLY A 97 3.17 -13.20 -16.19
CA GLY A 97 2.60 -12.00 -16.80
C GLY A 97 2.37 -10.82 -15.85
N ARG A 98 2.81 -10.91 -14.58
CA ARG A 98 2.73 -9.81 -13.62
C ARG A 98 4.07 -9.09 -13.48
N TYR A 99 3.99 -7.78 -13.24
CA TYR A 99 5.12 -6.96 -12.79
C TYR A 99 5.02 -6.74 -11.28
N VAL A 100 6.17 -6.50 -10.66
CA VAL A 100 6.27 -6.11 -9.25
C VAL A 100 6.98 -4.78 -9.17
N TYR A 101 6.47 -3.93 -8.29
CA TYR A 101 7.12 -2.69 -7.87
C TYR A 101 7.38 -2.78 -6.38
N LEU A 102 8.63 -2.50 -5.98
CA LEU A 102 9.05 -2.45 -4.59
C LEU A 102 9.30 -1.00 -4.19
N HIS A 103 8.85 -0.60 -3.00
CA HIS A 103 9.21 0.67 -2.40
C HIS A 103 9.51 0.51 -0.90
N VAL A 104 10.68 1.00 -0.47
CA VAL A 104 11.09 0.94 0.94
C VAL A 104 10.65 2.19 1.66
N ALA A 105 9.49 2.14 2.33
CA ALA A 105 8.95 3.30 3.04
C ALA A 105 9.88 3.82 4.16
N LYS A 106 10.56 2.91 4.88
CA LYS A 106 11.53 3.22 5.93
C LYS A 106 12.41 2.02 6.23
N GLY A 107 13.66 2.28 6.63
CA GLY A 107 14.63 1.26 6.98
C GLY A 107 15.49 0.81 5.80
N ARG A 108 15.91 -0.44 5.85
CA ARG A 108 16.76 -1.08 4.86
C ARG A 108 16.34 -2.54 4.72
N ILE A 109 16.25 -3.03 3.49
CA ILE A 109 15.96 -4.44 3.19
C ILE A 109 16.91 -4.95 2.12
N ASP A 110 17.15 -6.26 2.12
CA ASP A 110 17.84 -6.97 1.06
C ASP A 110 16.84 -7.82 0.28
N VAL A 111 16.76 -7.61 -1.03
CA VAL A 111 15.85 -8.34 -1.93
C VAL A 111 16.66 -8.95 -3.05
N ASN A 112 16.63 -10.29 -3.14
CA ASN A 112 17.37 -11.05 -4.16
C ASN A 112 18.86 -10.66 -4.27
N GLY A 113 19.51 -10.44 -3.13
CA GLY A 113 20.93 -10.06 -3.05
C GLY A 113 21.24 -8.59 -3.33
N LYS A 114 20.22 -7.74 -3.54
CA LYS A 114 20.37 -6.29 -3.69
C LYS A 114 19.79 -5.54 -2.48
N THR A 115 20.57 -4.63 -1.93
CA THR A 115 20.15 -3.77 -0.82
C THR A 115 19.35 -2.57 -1.32
N PHE A 116 18.28 -2.25 -0.61
CA PHE A 116 17.44 -1.07 -0.79
C PHE A 116 17.31 -0.32 0.54
N ASN A 117 17.51 1.00 0.52
CA ASN A 117 17.38 1.89 1.67
C ASN A 117 16.05 2.64 1.64
N THR A 118 15.81 3.42 2.68
CA THR A 118 14.63 4.28 2.78
C THR A 118 14.47 5.12 1.53
N VAL A 119 13.24 5.17 1.00
CA VAL A 119 12.80 5.78 -0.26
C VAL A 119 13.31 5.16 -1.56
N ASP A 120 14.15 4.13 -1.52
CA ASP A 120 14.53 3.41 -2.73
C ASP A 120 13.36 2.58 -3.30
N ALA A 121 13.40 2.35 -4.61
CA ALA A 121 12.42 1.57 -5.35
C ALA A 121 13.05 0.72 -6.46
N ALA A 122 12.34 -0.33 -6.89
CA ALA A 122 12.70 -1.21 -8.01
C ALA A 122 11.47 -1.73 -8.75
#